data_AF-A0A2T1E4G7-F1
#
_entry.id   AF-A0A2T1E4G7-F1
#
_cell.length_a   1.000
_cell.length_b   1.000
_cell.length_c   1.000
_cell.angle_alpha   90.00
_cell.angle_beta   90.00
_cell.angle_gamma   90.00
#
_symmetry.space_group_name_H-M   'P 1'
#
loop_
_entity.id
_entity.type
_entity.pdbx_description
1 polymer ?
#
loop_
_entity_poly.entity_id
_entity_poly.type
_entity_poly.pdbx_seq_one_letter_code
_entity_poly.pdbx_strand_id
1 'polypeptide(L)'
;MDRAWEQMANRRTDDEISAQEEEIYSQQCRKIARTMGLDSNGEDPLVQTIRLPSQKYPDHRFKIGYFYSSNNDSGINRILSDAIGIDLHSIFNPLAEEEDFRPDWTLARNICLKAIADFTTHIEQHPYGVVPLTFDPDISPIQAQITSKALALQKLVAMKEQRTDTQPNNFGGWAGDFFLTEPLEVLAIIPGTAGFLDRPDLPCFYIVFQHKHLDFYLQGLEIVLETIEYVLEQPDSDKYYLEWSN
;
A
#
# COMPACT_ATOMS: atom_id res chain seq x y z
N MET A 1 11.69 -17.93 -10.93
CA MET A 1 11.29 -18.88 -11.98
C MET A 1 10.97 -18.20 -13.32
N ASP A 2 10.44 -16.97 -13.29
CA ASP A 2 9.88 -16.31 -14.48
C ASP A 2 10.87 -16.06 -15.61
N ARG A 3 12.11 -15.66 -15.34
CA ARG A 3 13.13 -15.51 -16.41
C ARG A 3 13.47 -16.81 -17.14
N ALA A 4 13.42 -17.95 -16.45
CA ALA A 4 13.62 -19.26 -17.09
C ALA A 4 12.38 -19.69 -17.87
N TRP A 5 11.19 -19.32 -17.39
CA TRP A 5 9.91 -19.53 -18.06
C TRP A 5 9.80 -18.68 -19.34
N GLU A 6 10.15 -17.40 -19.28
CA GLU A 6 10.17 -16.46 -20.41
C GLU A 6 11.11 -16.91 -21.53
N GLN A 7 12.26 -17.47 -21.19
CA GLN A 7 13.20 -18.02 -22.18
C GLN A 7 12.66 -19.28 -22.88
N MET A 8 11.76 -20.03 -22.24
CA MET A 8 11.28 -21.32 -22.75
C MET A 8 9.88 -21.26 -23.38
N ALA A 9 8.99 -20.41 -22.88
CA ALA A 9 7.59 -20.33 -23.31
C ALA A 9 7.38 -19.62 -24.66
N ASN A 10 8.43 -19.03 -25.25
CA ASN A 10 8.45 -18.48 -26.61
C ASN A 10 7.16 -17.71 -27.00
N ARG A 11 6.74 -16.76 -26.16
CA ARG A 11 5.56 -15.89 -26.33
C ARG A 11 4.20 -16.61 -26.50
N ARG A 12 4.01 -17.80 -25.95
CA ARG A 12 2.67 -18.42 -25.85
C ARG A 12 2.01 -17.98 -24.54
N THR A 13 0.72 -17.65 -24.60
CA THR A 13 -0.08 -17.34 -23.41
C THR A 13 -0.36 -18.61 -22.61
N ASP A 14 -0.46 -18.52 -21.29
CA ASP A 14 -0.62 -19.68 -20.38
C ASP A 14 -1.77 -20.63 -20.78
N ASP A 15 -2.80 -20.12 -21.44
CA ASP A 15 -3.95 -20.88 -21.94
C ASP A 15 -3.63 -21.88 -23.07
N GLU A 16 -2.42 -21.84 -23.66
CA GLU A 16 -2.01 -22.70 -24.78
C GLU A 16 -1.08 -23.85 -24.39
N ILE A 17 -0.67 -23.96 -23.12
CA ILE A 17 0.30 -24.95 -22.66
C ILE A 17 -0.45 -26.16 -22.10
N SER A 18 -0.21 -27.35 -22.66
CA SER A 18 -0.78 -28.58 -22.09
C SER A 18 -0.08 -28.96 -20.78
N ALA A 19 -0.77 -29.67 -19.88
CA ALA A 19 -0.18 -30.15 -18.62
C ALA A 19 1.10 -30.99 -18.81
N GLN A 20 1.24 -31.65 -19.97
CA GLN A 20 2.45 -32.41 -20.30
C GLN A 20 3.62 -31.50 -20.70
N GLU A 21 3.35 -30.40 -21.40
CA GLU A 21 4.35 -29.37 -21.72
C GLU A 21 4.76 -28.59 -20.47
N GLU A 22 3.81 -28.26 -19.59
CA GLU A 22 4.06 -27.60 -18.31
C GLU A 22 5.04 -28.39 -17.43
N GLU A 23 4.86 -29.72 -17.32
CA GLU A 23 5.77 -30.60 -16.59
C GLU A 23 7.17 -30.65 -17.24
N ILE A 24 7.25 -30.64 -18.58
CA ILE A 24 8.53 -30.60 -19.30
C ILE A 24 9.27 -29.29 -19.01
N TYR A 25 8.57 -28.15 -19.10
CA TYR A 25 9.14 -26.84 -18.80
C TYR A 25 9.54 -26.71 -17.32
N SER A 26 8.73 -27.22 -16.40
CA SER A 26 9.04 -27.25 -14.97
C SER A 26 10.32 -28.06 -14.69
N GLN A 27 10.48 -29.22 -15.33
CA GLN A 27 11.70 -30.04 -15.20
C GLN A 27 12.93 -29.34 -15.79
N GLN A 28 12.78 -28.62 -16.90
CA GLN A 28 13.86 -27.85 -17.51
C GLN A 28 14.24 -26.64 -16.64
N CYS A 29 13.26 -25.90 -16.10
CA CYS A 29 13.48 -24.80 -15.15
C CYS A 29 14.25 -25.28 -13.93
N ARG A 30 13.86 -26.42 -13.33
CA ARG A 30 14.58 -27.02 -12.20
C ARG A 30 16.01 -27.42 -12.55
N LYS A 31 16.27 -27.88 -13.78
CA LYS A 31 17.64 -28.18 -14.23
C LYS A 31 18.49 -26.92 -14.36
N ILE A 32 17.95 -25.87 -14.96
CA ILE A 32 18.61 -24.57 -15.12
C ILE A 32 18.88 -23.95 -13.74
N ALA A 33 17.88 -23.95 -12.85
CA ALA A 33 18.00 -23.47 -11.47
C ALA A 33 19.14 -24.18 -10.73
N ARG A 34 19.21 -25.53 -10.80
CA ARG A 34 20.32 -26.29 -10.21
C ARG A 34 21.68 -25.94 -10.79
N THR A 35 21.79 -25.71 -12.10
CA THR A 35 23.08 -25.28 -12.70
C THR A 35 23.50 -23.89 -12.28
N MET A 36 22.56 -23.05 -11.87
CA MET A 36 22.78 -21.70 -11.38
C MET A 36 22.96 -21.65 -9.85
N GLY A 37 22.92 -22.80 -9.16
CA GLY A 37 22.99 -22.86 -7.69
C GLY A 37 21.72 -22.40 -6.98
N LEU A 38 20.62 -22.22 -7.72
CA LEU A 38 19.33 -21.82 -7.20
C LEU A 38 18.59 -23.04 -6.63
N ASP A 39 17.68 -22.81 -5.69
CA ASP A 39 16.88 -23.84 -5.05
C ASP A 39 15.77 -24.39 -5.99
N SER A 40 14.85 -25.20 -5.45
CA SER A 40 13.75 -25.79 -6.24
C SER A 40 12.75 -24.76 -6.77
N ASN A 41 12.73 -23.54 -6.21
CA ASN A 41 11.87 -22.44 -6.62
C ASN A 41 12.60 -21.47 -7.57
N GLY A 42 13.90 -21.67 -7.76
CA GLY A 42 14.74 -20.78 -8.56
C GLY A 42 15.19 -19.54 -7.80
N GLU A 43 15.24 -19.61 -6.47
CA GLU A 43 15.76 -18.57 -5.59
C GLU A 43 17.22 -18.87 -5.23
N ASP A 44 18.02 -17.84 -5.01
CA ASP A 44 19.37 -18.04 -4.48
C ASP A 44 19.24 -18.42 -3.00
N PRO A 45 19.71 -19.63 -2.58
CA PRO A 45 19.57 -20.10 -1.21
C PRO A 45 20.32 -19.23 -0.17
N LEU A 46 21.14 -18.28 -0.63
CA LEU A 46 21.81 -17.29 0.22
C LEU A 46 20.99 -16.01 0.44
N VAL A 47 19.90 -15.80 -0.32
CA VAL A 47 19.00 -14.66 -0.11
C VAL A 47 18.24 -14.85 1.19
N GLN A 48 18.25 -13.81 2.02
CA GLN A 48 17.58 -13.82 3.32
C GLN A 48 16.64 -12.62 3.40
N THR A 49 15.37 -12.88 3.65
CA THR A 49 14.39 -11.83 3.94
C THR A 49 14.59 -11.32 5.37
N ILE A 50 14.67 -10.00 5.51
CA ILE A 50 14.84 -9.34 6.80
C ILE A 50 13.48 -8.87 7.29
N ARG A 51 13.07 -9.37 8.45
CA ARG A 51 11.80 -8.99 9.08
C ARG A 51 11.94 -8.97 10.60
N LEU A 52 12.67 -7.98 11.10
CA LEU A 52 12.97 -7.86 12.52
C LEU A 52 12.02 -6.87 13.21
N PRO A 53 11.59 -7.12 14.46
CA PRO A 53 10.90 -6.09 15.25
C PRO A 53 11.72 -4.80 15.29
N SER A 54 11.03 -3.66 15.18
CA SER A 54 11.63 -2.35 15.45
C SER A 54 12.13 -2.31 16.90
N GLN A 55 13.30 -1.73 17.12
CA GLN A 55 13.81 -1.48 18.47
C GLN A 55 12.99 -0.39 19.17
N LYS A 56 12.54 0.62 18.42
CA LYS A 56 11.73 1.73 18.95
C LYS A 56 10.29 1.31 19.20
N TYR A 57 9.70 0.53 18.30
CA TYR A 57 8.29 0.13 18.33
C TYR A 57 8.10 -1.38 18.07
N PRO A 58 8.47 -2.26 19.03
CA PRO A 58 8.48 -3.71 18.82
C PRO A 58 7.13 -4.29 18.40
N ASP A 59 6.03 -3.72 18.91
CA ASP A 59 4.66 -4.18 18.68
C ASP A 59 4.01 -3.57 17.43
N HIS A 60 4.69 -2.65 16.75
CA HIS A 60 4.16 -2.01 15.55
C HIS A 60 4.03 -3.02 14.39
N ARG A 61 3.10 -2.77 13.46
CA ARG A 61 2.88 -3.69 12.31
C ARG A 61 4.03 -3.63 11.30
N PHE A 62 4.63 -2.45 11.14
CA PHE A 62 5.89 -2.30 10.39
C PHE A 62 7.02 -2.95 11.17
N LYS A 63 7.97 -3.50 10.43
CA LYS A 63 9.16 -4.19 10.94
C LYS A 63 10.36 -3.68 10.15
N ILE A 64 11.57 -3.84 10.68
CA ILE A 64 12.79 -3.63 9.90
C ILE A 64 12.76 -4.59 8.71
N GLY A 65 12.79 -4.03 7.50
CA GLY A 65 12.70 -4.78 6.25
C GLY A 65 11.28 -5.18 5.83
N TYR A 66 10.23 -4.69 6.49
CA TYR A 66 8.84 -4.97 6.08
C TYR A 66 7.87 -3.84 6.41
N PHE A 67 7.32 -3.21 5.37
CA PHE A 67 6.44 -2.04 5.45
C PHE A 67 4.98 -2.45 5.22
N TYR A 68 4.30 -2.82 6.31
CA TYR A 68 2.97 -3.41 6.28
C TYR A 68 1.93 -2.53 5.57
N SER A 69 1.25 -3.10 4.57
CA SER A 69 0.06 -2.51 3.94
C SER A 69 0.28 -1.10 3.38
N SER A 70 1.46 -0.85 2.80
CA SER A 70 1.86 0.51 2.41
C SER A 70 1.07 1.09 1.23
N ASN A 71 0.53 0.24 0.35
CA ASN A 71 -0.04 0.63 -0.95
C ASN A 71 -1.58 0.70 -1.01
N ASN A 72 -2.30 0.45 0.09
CA ASN A 72 -3.77 0.56 0.07
C ASN A 72 -4.25 1.97 0.44
N ASP A 73 -5.56 2.24 0.31
CA ASP A 73 -6.17 3.55 0.58
C ASP A 73 -6.01 4.06 2.01
N SER A 74 -5.68 3.17 2.96
CA SER A 74 -5.38 3.51 4.35
C SER A 74 -3.89 3.35 4.69
N GLY A 75 -3.06 3.12 3.68
CA GLY A 75 -1.65 2.81 3.77
C GLY A 75 -0.81 4.06 3.92
N ILE A 76 0.43 3.87 4.39
CA ILE A 76 1.34 4.99 4.67
C ILE A 76 1.62 5.85 3.43
N ASN A 77 1.69 5.27 2.21
CA ASN A 77 1.91 6.04 0.99
C ASN A 77 0.79 7.07 0.77
N ARG A 78 -0.46 6.65 0.94
CA ARG A 78 -1.62 7.54 0.81
C ARG A 78 -1.58 8.65 1.86
N ILE A 79 -1.37 8.28 3.12
CA ILE A 79 -1.36 9.24 4.24
C ILE A 79 -0.25 10.28 4.09
N LEU A 80 0.97 9.86 3.75
CA LEU A 80 2.09 10.79 3.56
C LEU A 80 1.86 11.67 2.32
N SER A 81 1.33 11.11 1.23
CA SER A 81 1.09 11.87 -0.01
C SER A 81 0.04 12.95 0.21
N ASP A 82 -1.07 12.62 0.88
CA ASP A 82 -2.13 13.58 1.20
C ASP A 82 -1.66 14.65 2.21
N ALA A 83 -0.79 14.29 3.17
CA ALA A 83 -0.34 15.20 4.22
C ALA A 83 0.80 16.13 3.79
N ILE A 84 1.82 15.59 3.13
CA ILE A 84 3.10 16.28 2.86
C ILE A 84 3.61 16.11 1.43
N GLY A 85 2.82 15.48 0.54
CA GLY A 85 3.14 15.39 -0.89
C GLY A 85 4.30 14.45 -1.23
N ILE A 86 4.63 13.52 -0.34
CA ILE A 86 5.65 12.49 -0.56
C ILE A 86 5.13 11.12 -0.12
N ASP A 87 5.74 10.07 -0.58
CA ASP A 87 5.42 8.69 -0.22
C ASP A 87 6.71 7.85 -0.09
N LEU A 88 6.59 6.55 0.15
CA LEU A 88 7.77 5.69 0.22
C LEU A 88 8.47 5.54 -1.15
N HIS A 89 7.75 5.68 -2.27
CA HIS A 89 8.38 5.74 -3.60
C HIS A 89 9.28 6.97 -3.74
N SER A 90 8.87 8.10 -3.18
CA SER A 90 9.68 9.32 -3.13
C SER A 90 10.93 9.15 -2.27
N ILE A 91 10.87 8.30 -1.23
CA ILE A 91 12.00 8.00 -0.33
C ILE A 91 13.01 7.07 -0.99
N PHE A 92 12.55 5.95 -1.54
CA PHE A 92 13.44 4.90 -2.06
C PHE A 92 13.76 5.07 -3.56
N ASN A 93 12.94 5.80 -4.29
CA ASN A 93 13.07 6.08 -5.72
C ASN A 93 13.28 4.80 -6.56
N PRO A 94 12.34 3.83 -6.52
CA PRO A 94 12.42 2.65 -7.37
C PRO A 94 12.40 3.03 -8.85
N LEU A 95 13.12 2.28 -9.67
CA LEU A 95 12.93 2.33 -11.12
C LEU A 95 11.58 1.67 -11.47
N ALA A 96 10.89 2.20 -12.47
CA ALA A 96 9.47 1.94 -12.74
C ALA A 96 9.07 0.47 -13.01
N GLU A 97 10.03 -0.45 -13.14
CA GLU A 97 9.81 -1.86 -13.52
C GLU A 97 10.56 -2.85 -12.60
N GLU A 98 11.17 -2.40 -11.50
CA GLU A 98 11.95 -3.26 -10.60
C GLU A 98 11.14 -3.62 -9.35
N GLU A 99 10.72 -4.88 -9.24
CA GLU A 99 10.13 -5.43 -8.00
C GLU A 99 11.18 -5.54 -6.88
N ASP A 100 12.43 -5.83 -7.25
CA ASP A 100 13.59 -5.84 -6.37
C ASP A 100 14.64 -4.84 -6.86
N PHE A 101 14.97 -3.85 -6.03
CA PHE A 101 15.94 -2.83 -6.40
C PHE A 101 16.89 -2.48 -5.24
N ARG A 102 18.02 -1.86 -5.58
CA ARG A 102 18.98 -1.34 -4.60
C ARG A 102 18.80 0.17 -4.47
N PRO A 103 18.13 0.66 -3.43
CA PRO A 103 18.02 2.10 -3.24
C PRO A 103 19.38 2.70 -2.91
N ASP A 104 19.57 3.98 -3.22
CA ASP A 104 20.63 4.77 -2.60
C ASP A 104 20.24 4.99 -1.13
N TRP A 105 20.70 4.10 -0.26
CA TRP A 105 20.39 4.11 1.17
C TRP A 105 20.75 5.43 1.85
N THR A 106 21.81 6.10 1.41
CA THR A 106 22.22 7.39 1.99
C THR A 106 21.26 8.51 1.58
N LEU A 107 20.87 8.56 0.31
CA LEU A 107 19.86 9.51 -0.17
C LEU A 107 18.50 9.24 0.48
N ALA A 108 18.07 7.98 0.52
CA ALA A 108 16.82 7.56 1.15
C ALA A 108 16.76 7.99 2.62
N ARG A 109 17.87 7.86 3.36
CA ARG A 109 17.98 8.33 4.75
C ARG A 109 17.68 9.82 4.87
N ASN A 110 18.28 10.64 4.01
CA ASN A 110 18.10 12.09 4.04
C ASN A 110 16.67 12.50 3.71
N ILE A 111 16.05 11.86 2.71
CA ILE A 111 14.66 12.10 2.33
C ILE A 111 13.72 11.68 3.48
N CYS A 112 13.96 10.50 4.07
CA CYS A 112 13.16 9.99 5.19
C CYS A 112 13.27 10.88 6.45
N LEU A 113 14.46 11.39 6.78
CA LEU A 113 14.62 12.36 7.88
C LEU A 113 13.81 13.64 7.65
N LYS A 114 13.83 14.16 6.41
CA LYS A 114 13.00 15.32 6.05
C LYS A 114 11.51 14.98 6.14
N ALA A 115 11.11 13.82 5.64
CA ALA A 115 9.74 13.32 5.70
C ALA A 115 9.22 13.26 7.15
N ILE A 116 10.02 12.74 8.08
CA ILE A 116 9.68 12.68 9.51
C ILE A 116 9.46 14.09 10.07
N ALA A 117 10.37 15.03 9.76
CA ALA A 117 10.25 16.40 10.25
C ALA A 117 9.01 17.12 9.70
N ASP A 118 8.75 17.00 8.40
CA ASP A 118 7.59 17.60 7.73
C ASP A 118 6.29 16.98 8.25
N PHE A 119 6.24 15.65 8.39
CA PHE A 119 5.05 14.95 8.88
C PHE A 119 4.77 15.24 10.36
N THR A 120 5.82 15.35 11.19
CA THR A 120 5.68 15.80 12.58
C THR A 120 5.08 17.20 12.63
N THR A 121 5.58 18.12 11.79
CA THR A 121 5.04 19.48 11.68
C THR A 121 3.57 19.46 11.24
N HIS A 122 3.21 18.61 10.29
CA HIS A 122 1.81 18.41 9.87
C HIS A 122 0.93 17.93 11.02
N ILE A 123 1.36 16.93 11.79
CA ILE A 123 0.60 16.42 12.94
C ILE A 123 0.37 17.51 13.99
N GLU A 124 1.37 18.35 14.26
CA GLU A 124 1.27 19.40 15.27
C GLU A 124 0.38 20.57 14.83
N GLN A 125 0.40 20.92 13.54
CA GLN A 125 -0.27 22.13 13.03
C GLN A 125 -1.60 21.84 12.33
N HIS A 126 -1.67 20.74 11.60
CA HIS A 126 -2.77 20.37 10.71
C HIS A 126 -3.08 18.87 10.83
N PRO A 127 -3.52 18.34 11.99
CA PRO A 127 -3.82 16.92 12.19
C PRO A 127 -5.11 16.48 11.46
N TYR A 128 -5.16 16.74 10.16
CA TYR A 128 -6.32 16.58 9.31
C TYR A 128 -6.04 15.54 8.24
N GLY A 129 -7.08 14.74 7.96
CA GLY A 129 -7.13 13.85 6.82
C GLY A 129 -8.15 14.35 5.80
N VAL A 130 -8.03 13.87 4.58
CA VAL A 130 -8.98 14.14 3.50
C VAL A 130 -9.37 12.84 2.84
N VAL A 131 -10.66 12.66 2.54
CA VAL A 131 -11.16 11.55 1.72
C VAL A 131 -12.09 12.09 0.65
N PRO A 132 -11.89 11.75 -0.64
CA PRO A 132 -12.85 12.08 -1.68
C PRO A 132 -14.06 11.16 -1.60
N LEU A 133 -15.26 11.74 -1.54
CA LEU A 133 -16.51 11.03 -1.79
C LEU A 133 -16.95 11.30 -3.22
N THR A 134 -16.72 10.33 -4.09
CA THR A 134 -17.23 10.32 -5.47
C THR A 134 -18.57 9.59 -5.50
N PHE A 135 -19.43 9.94 -6.46
CA PHE A 135 -20.51 9.06 -6.86
C PHE A 135 -19.97 8.08 -7.92
N ASP A 136 -20.42 6.84 -7.87
CA ASP A 136 -20.20 5.90 -8.97
C ASP A 136 -20.81 6.53 -10.24
N PRO A 137 -20.02 6.78 -11.28
CA PRO A 137 -20.50 7.52 -12.43
C PRO A 137 -21.30 6.64 -13.40
N ASP A 138 -21.31 5.32 -13.20
CA ASP A 138 -22.09 4.35 -13.95
C ASP A 138 -23.40 3.98 -13.21
N ILE A 139 -23.50 4.36 -11.93
CA ILE A 139 -24.73 4.27 -11.13
C ILE A 139 -25.30 5.67 -10.93
N SER A 140 -26.39 5.99 -11.64
CA SER A 140 -27.08 7.27 -11.42
C SER A 140 -27.47 7.41 -9.94
N PRO A 141 -27.35 8.59 -9.31
CA PRO A 141 -27.88 8.85 -7.96
C PRO A 141 -29.36 8.47 -7.78
N ILE A 142 -30.11 8.39 -8.90
CA ILE A 142 -31.49 7.91 -8.96
C ILE A 142 -31.60 6.43 -8.57
N GLN A 143 -30.61 5.60 -8.91
CA GLN A 143 -30.57 4.17 -8.60
C GLN A 143 -30.20 3.88 -7.15
N ALA A 144 -29.48 4.79 -6.47
CA ALA A 144 -29.13 4.65 -5.05
C ALA A 144 -30.35 4.76 -4.12
N GLN A 145 -31.49 5.29 -4.61
CA GLN A 145 -32.77 5.42 -3.90
C GLN A 145 -32.74 6.17 -2.55
N ILE A 146 -31.62 6.79 -2.16
CA ILE A 146 -31.52 7.65 -0.99
C ILE A 146 -32.01 9.05 -1.35
N THR A 147 -33.33 9.24 -1.29
CA THR A 147 -33.99 10.49 -1.70
C THR A 147 -34.27 11.46 -0.55
N SER A 148 -33.95 11.07 0.69
CA SER A 148 -34.18 11.90 1.87
C SER A 148 -33.17 11.64 2.98
N LYS A 149 -33.03 12.62 3.88
CA LYS A 149 -32.22 12.51 5.10
C LYS A 149 -32.65 11.32 5.99
N ALA A 150 -33.96 11.06 6.06
CA ALA A 150 -34.50 9.96 6.85
C ALA A 150 -34.10 8.59 6.29
N LEU A 151 -34.13 8.42 4.96
CA LEU A 151 -33.68 7.19 4.31
C LEU A 151 -32.17 6.97 4.48
N ALA A 152 -31.36 8.03 4.40
CA ALA A 152 -29.92 7.95 4.66
C ALA A 152 -29.64 7.45 6.10
N LEU A 153 -30.36 8.00 7.09
CA LEU A 153 -30.24 7.57 8.48
C LEU A 153 -30.70 6.11 8.67
N GLN A 154 -31.82 5.72 8.08
CA GLN A 154 -32.30 4.34 8.12
C GLN A 154 -31.28 3.36 7.51
N LYS A 155 -30.62 3.74 6.41
CA LYS A 155 -29.57 2.95 5.79
C LYS A 155 -28.39 2.74 6.73
N LEU A 156 -27.94 3.79 7.41
CA LEU A 156 -26.87 3.70 8.41
C LEU A 156 -27.25 2.75 9.58
N VAL A 157 -28.47 2.88 10.11
CA VAL A 157 -28.97 2.02 11.19
C VAL A 157 -29.02 0.56 10.72
N ALA A 158 -29.59 0.30 9.55
CA ALA A 158 -29.65 -1.03 8.97
C ALA A 158 -28.24 -1.63 8.76
N MET A 159 -27.27 -0.85 8.29
CA MET A 159 -25.88 -1.31 8.14
C MET A 159 -25.22 -1.65 9.47
N LYS A 160 -25.53 -0.92 10.55
CA LYS A 160 -25.07 -1.25 11.91
C LYS A 160 -25.70 -2.55 12.44
N GLU A 161 -26.98 -2.78 12.15
CA GLU A 161 -27.74 -3.93 12.65
C GLU A 161 -27.50 -5.23 11.86
N GLN A 162 -27.28 -5.13 10.54
CA GLN A 162 -27.12 -6.28 9.64
C GLN A 162 -25.70 -6.85 9.61
N ARG A 163 -24.71 -6.14 10.17
CA ARG A 163 -23.36 -6.65 10.28
C ARG A 163 -23.30 -7.81 11.29
N THR A 164 -22.89 -8.96 10.79
CA THR A 164 -22.68 -10.19 11.58
C THR A 164 -21.20 -10.58 11.66
N ASP A 165 -20.38 -9.88 10.90
CA ASP A 165 -18.93 -9.95 10.83
C ASP A 165 -18.31 -9.43 12.14
N THR A 166 -17.44 -10.26 12.72
CA THR A 166 -16.77 -10.02 14.02
C THR A 166 -15.63 -9.01 13.95
N GLN A 167 -15.29 -8.49 12.76
CA GLN A 167 -14.23 -7.49 12.59
C GLN A 167 -14.84 -6.10 12.35
N PRO A 168 -14.74 -5.19 13.32
CA PRO A 168 -15.28 -3.85 13.18
C PRO A 168 -14.32 -3.04 12.31
N ASN A 169 -14.55 -2.98 11.00
CA ASN A 169 -13.78 -2.11 10.11
C ASN A 169 -14.66 -1.06 9.42
N ASN A 170 -14.11 0.11 9.15
CA ASN A 170 -14.69 1.06 8.20
C ASN A 170 -14.70 0.43 6.79
N PHE A 171 -15.69 0.74 5.97
CA PHE A 171 -15.82 0.13 4.64
C PHE A 171 -16.52 1.06 3.66
N GLY A 172 -16.18 0.91 2.39
CA GLY A 172 -16.80 1.61 1.27
C GLY A 172 -17.45 0.64 0.30
N GLY A 173 -18.38 1.16 -0.50
CA GLY A 173 -18.96 0.44 -1.61
C GLY A 173 -20.08 1.22 -2.27
N TRP A 174 -20.81 0.56 -3.17
CA TRP A 174 -21.93 1.15 -3.92
C TRP A 174 -23.02 1.79 -3.06
N ALA A 175 -23.16 1.35 -1.80
CA ALA A 175 -24.13 1.89 -0.85
C ALA A 175 -23.64 3.14 -0.10
N GLY A 176 -22.40 3.58 -0.34
CA GLY A 176 -21.70 4.66 0.34
C GLY A 176 -20.53 4.18 1.20
N ASP A 177 -19.86 5.15 1.82
CA ASP A 177 -18.76 4.94 2.76
C ASP A 177 -19.25 5.02 4.21
N PHE A 178 -18.88 4.01 5.01
CA PHE A 178 -19.37 3.81 6.36
C PHE A 178 -18.20 3.74 7.35
N PHE A 179 -18.09 4.79 8.15
CA PHE A 179 -17.09 4.95 9.22
C PHE A 179 -17.69 4.54 10.57
N LEU A 180 -17.87 3.23 10.79
CA LEU A 180 -18.60 2.69 11.94
C LEU A 180 -17.71 2.43 13.16
N THR A 181 -16.46 2.03 12.95
CA THR A 181 -15.51 1.68 14.02
C THR A 181 -14.80 2.91 14.52
N GLU A 182 -14.34 3.72 13.58
CA GLU A 182 -13.66 4.99 13.85
C GLU A 182 -14.44 6.07 13.11
N PRO A 183 -15.50 6.62 13.73
CA PRO A 183 -16.28 7.69 13.14
C PRO A 183 -15.43 8.93 12.87
N LEU A 184 -15.61 9.51 11.69
CA LEU A 184 -14.92 10.74 11.32
C LEU A 184 -15.51 11.95 12.05
N GLU A 185 -14.62 12.74 12.64
CA GLU A 185 -14.94 14.07 13.11
C GLU A 185 -14.76 15.05 11.95
N VAL A 186 -15.84 15.22 11.17
CA VAL A 186 -15.86 16.02 9.94
C VAL A 186 -15.77 17.51 10.27
N LEU A 187 -14.78 18.18 9.68
CA LEU A 187 -14.50 19.61 9.84
C LEU A 187 -15.01 20.42 8.65
N ALA A 188 -14.88 19.89 7.43
CA ALA A 188 -15.35 20.54 6.21
C ALA A 188 -15.78 19.52 5.15
N ILE A 189 -16.68 19.96 4.28
CA ILE A 189 -17.09 19.25 3.07
C ILE A 189 -16.92 20.22 1.90
N ILE A 190 -16.01 19.92 0.98
CA ILE A 190 -15.58 20.84 -0.08
C ILE A 190 -15.89 20.20 -1.44
N PRO A 191 -16.68 20.85 -2.32
CA PRO A 191 -16.90 20.33 -3.67
C PRO A 191 -15.61 20.39 -4.49
N GLY A 192 -15.34 19.37 -5.29
CA GLY A 192 -14.17 19.30 -6.15
C GLY A 192 -14.34 18.24 -7.25
N THR A 193 -13.20 17.82 -7.82
CA THR A 193 -13.13 16.71 -8.75
C THR A 193 -12.04 15.74 -8.33
N ALA A 194 -12.27 14.45 -8.53
CA ALA A 194 -11.27 13.40 -8.32
C ALA A 194 -11.11 12.57 -9.60
N GLY A 195 -9.90 12.07 -9.83
CA GLY A 195 -9.64 11.14 -10.91
C GLY A 195 -10.05 9.72 -10.54
N PHE A 196 -10.75 9.03 -11.44
CA PHE A 196 -11.03 7.60 -11.33
C PHE A 196 -10.93 6.95 -12.70
N LEU A 197 -9.99 6.00 -12.86
CA LEU A 197 -9.68 5.34 -14.13
C LEU A 197 -9.53 6.38 -15.26
N ASP A 198 -10.28 6.23 -16.35
CA ASP A 198 -10.24 7.11 -17.53
C ASP A 198 -11.01 8.44 -17.35
N ARG A 199 -11.50 8.74 -16.14
CA ARG A 199 -12.28 9.96 -15.85
C ARG A 199 -11.52 10.84 -14.85
N PRO A 200 -10.68 11.78 -15.32
CA PRO A 200 -9.89 12.64 -14.43
C PRO A 200 -10.72 13.67 -13.65
N ASP A 201 -11.93 13.98 -14.11
CA ASP A 201 -12.75 15.08 -13.60
C ASP A 201 -14.09 14.62 -13.01
N LEU A 202 -14.13 13.50 -12.27
CA LEU A 202 -15.38 13.09 -11.61
C LEU A 202 -15.71 14.04 -10.47
N PRO A 203 -16.89 14.68 -10.46
CA PRO A 203 -17.27 15.55 -9.36
C PRO A 203 -17.34 14.76 -8.04
N CYS A 204 -16.77 15.33 -6.99
CA CYS A 204 -16.70 14.71 -5.68
C CYS A 204 -16.93 15.74 -4.57
N PHE A 205 -17.10 15.23 -3.35
CA PHE A 205 -16.96 16.04 -2.14
C PHE A 205 -15.74 15.56 -1.37
N TYR A 206 -14.78 16.44 -1.17
CA TYR A 206 -13.69 16.19 -0.22
C TYR A 206 -14.21 16.37 1.20
N ILE A 207 -14.17 15.30 1.98
CA ILE A 207 -14.41 15.35 3.43
C ILE A 207 -13.07 15.59 4.11
N VAL A 208 -12.95 16.73 4.78
CA VAL A 208 -11.84 17.05 5.67
C VAL A 208 -12.25 16.67 7.09
N PHE A 209 -11.42 15.89 7.78
CA PHE A 209 -11.73 15.38 9.12
C PHE A 209 -10.51 15.45 10.05
N GLN A 210 -10.77 15.45 11.35
CA GLN A 210 -9.73 15.33 12.37
C GLN A 210 -9.17 13.90 12.37
N HIS A 211 -7.89 13.75 12.03
CA HIS A 211 -7.23 12.44 11.99
C HIS A 211 -6.61 12.11 13.34
N LYS A 212 -7.07 11.03 13.98
CA LYS A 212 -6.71 10.68 15.38
C LYS A 212 -5.51 9.75 15.50
N HIS A 213 -5.12 9.09 14.41
CA HIS A 213 -4.11 8.02 14.42
C HIS A 213 -2.90 8.34 13.53
N LEU A 214 -2.53 9.62 13.38
CA LEU A 214 -1.36 10.00 12.57
C LEU A 214 -0.04 9.55 13.22
N ASP A 215 -0.03 9.34 14.53
CA ASP A 215 1.10 8.81 15.30
C ASP A 215 1.50 7.40 14.85
N PHE A 216 0.54 6.54 14.51
CA PHE A 216 0.81 5.22 13.94
C PHE A 216 1.65 5.33 12.64
N TYR A 217 1.29 6.26 11.76
CA TYR A 217 2.01 6.45 10.50
C TYR A 217 3.38 7.11 10.72
N LEU A 218 3.51 8.00 11.70
CA LEU A 218 4.79 8.58 12.09
C LEU A 218 5.74 7.50 12.61
N GLN A 219 5.26 6.62 13.49
CA GLN A 219 6.02 5.46 13.96
C GLN A 219 6.42 4.55 12.80
N GLY A 220 5.51 4.29 11.85
CA GLY A 220 5.82 3.57 10.62
C GLY A 220 6.98 4.19 9.84
N LEU A 221 6.99 5.52 9.68
CA LEU A 221 8.06 6.25 8.99
C LEU A 221 9.39 6.24 9.77
N GLU A 222 9.35 6.26 11.10
CA GLU A 222 10.54 6.10 11.92
C GLU A 222 11.14 4.68 11.85
N ILE A 223 10.31 3.65 11.61
CA ILE A 223 10.76 2.28 11.34
C ILE A 223 11.36 2.16 9.94
N VAL A 224 10.83 2.91 8.97
CA VAL A 224 11.45 3.05 7.64
C VAL A 224 12.87 3.63 7.79
N LEU A 225 13.03 4.68 8.59
CA LEU A 225 14.36 5.22 8.91
C LEU A 225 15.25 4.18 9.60
N GLU A 226 14.72 3.46 10.60
CA GLU A 226 15.46 2.39 11.29
C GLU A 226 15.90 1.28 10.35
N THR A 227 15.09 0.96 9.33
CA THR A 227 15.45 -0.01 8.29
C THR A 227 16.63 0.49 7.45
N ILE A 228 16.60 1.75 7.04
CA ILE A 228 17.68 2.37 6.27
C ILE A 228 18.98 2.41 7.11
N GLU A 229 18.89 2.78 8.39
CA GLU A 229 20.03 2.82 9.30
C GLU A 229 20.58 1.41 9.56
N TYR A 230 19.71 0.43 9.78
CA TYR A 230 20.10 -0.97 9.91
C TYR A 230 20.95 -1.44 8.73
N VAL A 231 20.56 -1.10 7.49
CA VAL A 231 21.30 -1.48 6.27
C VAL A 231 22.65 -0.75 6.19
N LEU A 232 22.67 0.56 6.44
CA LEU A 232 23.89 1.38 6.37
C LEU A 232 24.94 0.98 7.43
N GLU A 233 24.52 0.40 8.54
CA GLU A 233 25.41 -0.12 9.58
C GLU A 233 26.09 -1.45 9.20
N GLN A 234 25.62 -2.12 8.13
CA GLN A 234 26.19 -3.37 7.68
C GLN A 234 27.47 -3.14 6.86
N PRO A 235 28.49 -4.00 7.01
CA PRO A 235 29.75 -3.85 6.28
C PRO A 235 29.57 -3.94 4.75
N ASP A 236 28.52 -4.62 4.28
CA ASP A 236 28.20 -4.82 2.86
C ASP A 236 26.81 -4.24 2.53
N SER A 237 26.55 -2.98 2.90
CA SER A 237 25.26 -2.31 2.68
C SER A 237 24.80 -2.29 1.21
N ASP A 238 25.73 -2.38 0.26
CA ASP A 238 25.48 -2.45 -1.18
C ASP A 238 24.86 -3.78 -1.65
N LYS A 239 24.84 -4.81 -0.79
CA LYS A 239 24.22 -6.11 -1.08
C LYS A 239 22.74 -6.18 -0.70
N TYR A 240 22.21 -5.17 -0.03
CA TYR A 240 20.82 -5.14 0.43
C TYR A 240 19.91 -4.61 -0.66
N TYR A 241 18.81 -5.33 -0.88
CA TYR A 241 17.74 -4.98 -1.79
C TYR A 241 16.49 -4.64 -1.01
N LEU A 242 15.62 -3.85 -1.64
CA LEU A 242 14.27 -3.63 -1.19
C LEU A 242 13.32 -4.28 -2.19
N GLU A 243 12.50 -5.19 -1.69
CA GLU A 243 11.42 -5.84 -2.44
C GLU A 243 10.14 -5.01 -2.28
N TRP A 244 9.51 -4.64 -3.38
CA TRP A 244 8.25 -3.92 -3.40
C TRP A 244 7.11 -4.87 -3.71
N SER A 245 6.22 -5.09 -2.74
CA SER A 245 4.98 -5.81 -3.01
C SER A 245 4.01 -4.91 -3.77
N ASN A 246 3.77 -5.21 -5.04
CA ASN A 246 2.69 -4.60 -5.84
C ASN A 246 1.30 -4.87 -5.23
#